data_AF-A0A2J4ZB57-F1
#
_entry.id   AF-A0A2J4ZB57-F1
#
_cell.length_a   1.000
_cell.length_b   1.000
_cell.length_c   1.000
_cell.angle_alpha   90.00
_cell.angle_beta   90.00
_cell.angle_gamma   90.00
#
_symmetry.space_group_name_H-M   'P 1'
#
loop_
_entity.id
_entity.type
_entity.pdbx_description
1 polymer ?
#
loop_
_entity_poly.entity_id
_entity_poly.type
_entity_poly.pdbx_seq_one_letter_code
_entity_poly.pdbx_strand_id
1 'polypeptide(L)'
;MTDVLLCVGNSMMGDDGAGPLLAEMCAANPVGEWVVIDGGSAPENDIVAIRELRPERLLIVDATDMGLNPGEIRIVDPDDIAEMFMMTTHNMPLNYLIDQLKEDIGEVIFLGIQPDIVGFY
;
A
#
# COMPACT_ATOMS: atom_id res chain seq x y z
N MET A 1 -7.41 -16.88 -11.30
CA MET A 1 -7.78 -15.51 -10.95
C MET A 1 -7.04 -15.24 -9.66
N THR A 2 -6.11 -14.30 -9.68
CA THR A 2 -5.21 -14.04 -8.54
C THR A 2 -5.46 -12.61 -8.08
N ASP A 3 -5.74 -12.44 -6.80
CA ASP A 3 -5.85 -11.15 -6.16
C ASP A 3 -4.58 -10.93 -5.33
N VAL A 4 -3.96 -9.75 -5.44
CA VAL A 4 -2.72 -9.41 -4.72
C VAL A 4 -2.97 -8.29 -3.73
N LEU A 5 -2.50 -8.46 -2.50
CA LEU A 5 -2.47 -7.42 -1.47
C LEU A 5 -1.02 -7.00 -1.27
N LEU A 6 -0.69 -5.77 -1.67
CA LEU A 6 0.60 -5.13 -1.42
C LEU A 6 0.49 -4.24 -0.17
N CYS A 7 1.18 -4.65 0.88
CA CYS A 7 1.29 -3.89 2.12
C CYS A 7 2.54 -3.01 2.08
N VAL A 8 2.37 -1.71 2.30
CA VAL A 8 3.42 -0.69 2.22
C VAL A 8 3.60 -0.03 3.59
N GLY A 9 4.85 0.30 3.93
CA GLY A 9 5.18 1.07 5.12
C GLY A 9 6.42 0.60 5.86
N ASN A 10 6.75 1.24 6.97
CA ASN A 10 7.89 0.91 7.82
C ASN A 10 7.44 0.62 9.26
N SER A 11 7.60 -0.64 9.69
CA SER A 11 7.28 -1.07 11.05
C SER A 11 8.04 -0.30 12.14
N MET A 12 9.17 0.33 11.80
CA MET A 12 9.98 1.13 12.74
C MET A 12 9.58 2.62 12.78
N MET A 13 8.56 3.06 12.03
CA MET A 13 8.18 4.47 11.91
C MET A 13 6.79 4.80 12.47
N GLY A 14 6.40 4.17 13.57
CA GLY A 14 5.12 4.44 14.25
C GLY A 14 3.94 3.93 13.42
N ASP A 15 2.97 4.79 13.14
CA ASP A 15 1.75 4.44 12.40
C ASP A 15 2.01 4.10 10.93
N ASP A 16 3.19 4.47 10.40
CA ASP A 16 3.70 4.01 9.09
C ASP A 16 3.86 2.47 9.03
N GLY A 17 3.83 1.80 10.19
CA GLY A 17 3.80 0.34 10.28
C GLY A 17 2.46 -0.31 9.94
N ALA A 18 1.44 0.45 9.51
CA ALA A 18 0.09 -0.07 9.24
C ALA A 18 0.07 -1.20 8.20
N GLY A 19 0.75 -1.04 7.05
CA GLY A 19 0.87 -2.09 6.03
C GLY A 19 1.62 -3.33 6.54
N PRO A 20 2.85 -3.20 7.08
CA PRO A 20 3.58 -4.33 7.66
C PRO A 20 2.77 -5.11 8.72
N LEU A 21 2.03 -4.41 9.58
CA LEU A 21 1.15 -5.04 10.56
C LEU A 21 0.02 -5.83 9.89
N LEU A 22 -0.61 -5.27 8.84
CA LEU A 22 -1.62 -5.99 8.06
C LEU A 22 -1.03 -7.26 7.40
N ALA A 23 0.17 -7.19 6.84
CA ALA A 23 0.85 -8.34 6.26
C ALA A 23 1.08 -9.45 7.30
N GLU A 24 1.56 -9.10 8.50
CA GLU A 24 1.74 -10.04 9.61
C GLU A 24 0.41 -10.69 10.02
N MET A 25 -0.65 -9.89 10.15
CA MET A 25 -1.99 -10.37 10.52
C MET A 25 -2.54 -11.36 9.47
N CYS A 26 -2.38 -11.06 8.18
CA CYS A 26 -2.82 -11.95 7.10
C CYS A 26 -1.97 -13.22 7.01
N ALA A 27 -0.67 -13.16 7.30
CA ALA A 27 0.19 -14.33 7.36
C ALA A 27 -0.20 -15.26 8.51
N ALA A 28 -0.52 -14.69 9.68
CA ALA A 28 -0.98 -15.44 10.85
C ALA A 28 -2.40 -15.99 10.67
N ASN A 29 -3.28 -15.24 10.02
CA ASN A 29 -4.68 -15.58 9.79
C ASN A 29 -5.07 -15.23 8.35
N PRO A 30 -4.86 -16.15 7.39
CA PRO A 30 -5.21 -15.91 5.99
C PRO A 30 -6.69 -15.57 5.82
N VAL A 31 -6.97 -14.45 5.15
CA VAL A 31 -8.33 -13.98 4.84
C VAL A 31 -8.50 -13.97 3.33
N GLY A 32 -9.52 -14.68 2.82
CA GLY A 32 -9.76 -14.79 1.38
C GLY A 32 -8.64 -15.53 0.65
N GLU A 33 -8.53 -15.29 -0.66
CA GLU A 33 -7.51 -15.88 -1.53
C GLU A 33 -6.46 -14.85 -1.99
N TRP A 34 -6.19 -13.85 -1.14
CA TRP A 34 -5.20 -12.82 -1.44
C TRP A 34 -3.77 -13.36 -1.34
N VAL A 35 -2.97 -13.11 -2.37
CA VAL A 35 -1.51 -13.25 -2.29
C VAL A 35 -0.96 -11.99 -1.64
N VAL A 36 -0.49 -12.13 -0.41
CA VAL A 36 0.01 -11.02 0.40
C VAL A 36 1.49 -10.81 0.14
N ILE A 37 1.86 -9.57 -0.15
CA ILE A 37 3.24 -9.11 -0.36
C ILE A 37 3.51 -7.99 0.65
N ASP A 38 4.50 -8.19 1.51
CA ASP A 38 5.03 -7.13 2.37
C ASP A 38 6.12 -6.37 1.59
N GLY A 39 5.75 -5.23 1.01
CA GLY A 39 6.67 -4.39 0.23
C GLY A 39 7.53 -3.47 1.08
N GLY A 40 7.29 -3.43 2.40
CA GLY A 40 7.98 -2.58 3.34
C GLY A 40 8.06 -1.12 2.86
N SER A 41 9.21 -0.49 3.10
CA SER A 41 9.42 0.92 2.76
C SER A 41 9.82 1.17 1.30
N ALA A 42 9.95 0.13 0.47
CA ALA A 42 10.42 0.23 -0.90
C ALA A 42 9.64 -0.72 -1.84
N PRO A 43 8.33 -0.46 -2.02
CA PRO A 43 7.44 -1.33 -2.80
C PRO A 43 7.78 -1.41 -4.29
N GLU A 44 8.63 -0.52 -4.80
CA GLU A 44 9.13 -0.57 -6.18
C GLU A 44 9.93 -1.84 -6.48
N ASN A 45 10.50 -2.48 -5.45
CA ASN A 45 11.24 -3.73 -5.60
C ASN A 45 10.33 -4.92 -5.93
N ASP A 46 9.04 -4.82 -5.62
CA ASP A 46 8.06 -5.90 -5.77
C ASP A 46 7.29 -5.85 -7.09
N ILE A 47 7.46 -4.80 -7.90
CA ILE A 47 6.77 -4.62 -9.20
C ILE A 47 6.89 -5.86 -10.09
N VAL A 48 8.12 -6.41 -10.20
CA VAL A 48 8.37 -7.57 -11.07
C VAL A 48 7.63 -8.80 -10.54
N ALA A 49 7.69 -9.05 -9.23
CA ALA A 49 6.99 -10.17 -8.61
C ALA A 49 5.46 -10.06 -8.80
N ILE A 50 4.89 -8.85 -8.63
CA ILE A 50 3.47 -8.58 -8.87
C ILE A 50 3.09 -8.87 -10.33
N ARG A 51 3.89 -8.41 -11.29
CA ARG A 51 3.65 -8.64 -12.73
C ARG A 51 3.68 -10.13 -13.11
N GLU A 52 4.60 -10.90 -12.52
CA GLU A 52 4.70 -12.35 -12.77
C GLU A 52 3.46 -13.11 -12.29
N LEU A 53 2.81 -12.63 -11.22
CA LEU A 53 1.57 -13.21 -10.70
C LEU A 53 0.35 -12.97 -11.61
N ARG A 54 0.42 -11.98 -12.52
CA ARG A 54 -0.67 -11.56 -13.42
C ARG A 54 -2.02 -11.42 -12.69
N PRO A 55 -2.09 -10.59 -11.65
CA PRO A 55 -3.31 -10.46 -10.88
C PRO A 55 -4.43 -9.81 -11.70
N GLU A 56 -5.67 -10.16 -11.36
CA GLU A 56 -6.84 -9.43 -11.86
C GLU A 56 -7.04 -8.15 -11.08
N ARG A 57 -6.76 -8.21 -9.77
CA ARG A 57 -6.90 -7.08 -8.84
C ARG A 57 -5.68 -6.94 -7.94
N LEU A 58 -5.27 -5.70 -7.74
CA LEU A 58 -4.23 -5.31 -6.80
C LEU A 58 -4.83 -4.35 -5.78
N LEU A 59 -4.75 -4.69 -4.50
CA LEU A 59 -5.04 -3.80 -3.39
C LEU A 59 -3.72 -3.35 -2.76
N ILE A 60 -3.50 -2.05 -2.68
CA ILE A 60 -2.36 -1.44 -2.00
C ILE A 60 -2.87 -0.83 -0.69
N VAL A 61 -2.20 -1.13 0.41
CA VAL A 61 -2.53 -0.57 1.73
C VAL A 61 -1.31 0.13 2.31
N ASP A 62 -1.50 1.39 2.70
CA ASP A 62 -0.45 2.24 3.25
C ASP A 62 -1.01 3.19 4.33
N ALA A 63 -0.14 3.64 5.23
CA ALA A 63 -0.43 4.77 6.09
C ALA A 63 -0.27 6.05 5.26
N THR A 64 -1.32 6.88 5.21
CA THR A 64 -1.35 8.02 4.28
C THR A 64 -1.95 9.23 4.95
N ASP A 65 -1.20 10.33 5.00
CA ASP A 65 -1.69 11.59 5.57
C ASP A 65 -2.69 12.26 4.61
N MET A 66 -3.95 12.25 5.03
CA MET A 66 -5.11 12.78 4.30
C MET A 66 -5.74 13.99 5.01
N GLY A 67 -5.13 14.48 6.10
CA GLY A 67 -5.72 15.53 6.95
C GLY A 67 -7.03 15.14 7.63
N LEU A 68 -7.26 13.83 7.82
CA LEU A 68 -8.44 13.28 8.50
C LEU A 68 -8.14 13.02 9.99
N ASN A 69 -9.12 12.49 10.73
CA ASN A 69 -8.87 12.01 12.08
C ASN A 69 -8.01 10.73 12.03
N PRO A 70 -7.08 10.51 12.97
CA PRO A 70 -6.30 9.29 13.03
C PRO A 70 -7.13 8.00 12.97
N GLY A 71 -6.68 7.04 12.17
CA GLY A 71 -7.35 5.77 11.93
C GLY A 71 -8.50 5.83 10.92
N GLU A 72 -8.84 7.00 10.38
CA GLU A 72 -9.80 7.10 9.27
C GLU A 72 -9.25 6.39 8.02
N ILE A 73 -10.11 5.62 7.37
CA ILE A 73 -9.77 4.81 6.19
C ILE A 73 -10.47 5.38 4.96
N ARG A 74 -9.74 5.53 3.85
CA ARG A 74 -10.32 5.92 2.56
C ARG A 74 -9.74 5.06 1.43
N ILE A 75 -10.57 4.78 0.43
CA ILE A 75 -10.08 4.44 -0.89
C ILE A 75 -9.67 5.76 -1.53
N VAL A 76 -8.40 5.88 -1.92
CA VAL A 76 -7.86 7.11 -2.49
C VAL A 76 -7.74 6.92 -4.00
N ASP A 77 -8.20 7.90 -4.76
CA ASP A 77 -7.98 7.91 -6.21
C ASP A 77 -6.48 8.12 -6.47
N PRO A 78 -5.83 7.30 -7.31
CA PRO A 78 -4.43 7.51 -7.68
C PRO A 78 -4.12 8.92 -8.20
N ASP A 79 -5.09 9.58 -8.85
CA ASP A 79 -4.94 10.95 -9.33
C ASP A 79 -4.91 11.95 -8.15
N ASP A 80 -5.66 11.69 -7.06
CA ASP A 80 -5.62 12.48 -5.84
C ASP A 80 -4.28 12.30 -5.09
N ILE A 81 -3.68 11.09 -5.13
CA ILE A 81 -2.36 10.83 -4.50
C ILE A 81 -1.28 11.76 -5.10
N ALA A 82 -1.34 12.00 -6.41
CA ALA A 82 -0.39 12.89 -7.09
C ALA A 82 -0.59 14.37 -6.71
N GLU A 83 -1.85 14.81 -6.52
CA GLU A 83 -2.18 16.19 -6.16
C GLU A 83 -1.96 16.51 -4.69
N MET A 84 -2.11 15.53 -3.80
CA MET A 84 -2.06 15.75 -2.35
C MET A 84 -0.65 16.04 -1.81
N PHE A 85 0.41 16.07 -2.64
CA PHE A 85 1.81 16.23 -2.20
C PHE A 85 2.09 15.40 -0.93
N MET A 86 1.51 14.19 -0.86
CA MET A 86 1.57 13.36 0.33
C MET A 86 3.03 13.18 0.68
N MET A 87 3.42 13.62 1.88
CA MET A 87 4.75 13.39 2.40
C MET A 87 4.84 11.89 2.72
N THR A 88 5.17 11.10 1.71
CA THR A 88 5.43 9.68 1.89
C THR A 88 6.79 9.51 2.55
N THR A 89 6.90 8.51 3.43
CA THR A 89 8.19 8.06 3.98
C THR A 89 9.06 7.35 2.92
N HIS A 90 8.52 7.13 1.71
CA HIS A 90 9.15 6.45 0.58
C HIS A 90 9.90 7.40 -0.37
N ASN A 91 10.95 6.88 -1.01
CA ASN A 91 11.75 7.64 -1.99
C ASN A 91 11.03 7.90 -3.33
N MET A 92 10.00 7.12 -3.65
CA MET A 92 9.21 7.23 -4.86
C MET A 92 7.74 7.52 -4.51
N PRO A 93 7.11 8.54 -5.12
CA PRO A 93 5.69 8.78 -4.93
C PRO A 93 4.87 7.59 -5.43
N LEU A 94 3.93 7.10 -4.61
CA LEU A 94 3.17 5.87 -4.86
C LEU A 94 2.29 5.91 -6.12
N ASN A 95 1.93 7.10 -6.62
CA ASN A 95 1.25 7.24 -7.89
C ASN A 95 2.08 6.68 -9.06
N TYR A 96 3.42 6.79 -9.03
CA TYR A 96 4.27 6.19 -10.07
C TYR A 96 4.22 4.65 -10.05
N LEU A 97 4.17 4.06 -8.85
CA LEU A 97 4.02 2.61 -8.69
C LEU A 97 2.70 2.15 -9.30
N ILE A 98 1.60 2.85 -8.98
CA ILE A 98 0.26 2.55 -9.51
C ILE A 98 0.24 2.70 -11.03
N ASP A 99 0.84 3.76 -11.58
CA ASP A 99 0.93 4.00 -13.02
C ASP A 99 1.66 2.88 -13.76
N GLN A 100 2.70 2.30 -13.17
CA GLN A 100 3.40 1.15 -13.75
C GLN A 100 2.57 -0.14 -13.74
N LEU A 101 1.69 -0.30 -12.75
CA LEU A 101 0.96 -1.55 -12.54
C LEU A 101 -0.43 -1.54 -13.19
N LYS A 102 -1.07 -0.37 -13.33
CA LYS A 102 -2.43 -0.23 -13.89
C LYS A 102 -2.54 -0.61 -15.36
N GLU A 103 -1.44 -0.62 -16.11
CA GLU A 103 -1.44 -1.07 -17.51
C GLU A 103 -1.54 -2.60 -17.64
N ASP A 104 -1.06 -3.34 -16.64
CA ASP A 104 -1.00 -4.81 -16.64
C ASP A 104 -2.11 -5.48 -15.82
N ILE A 105 -2.75 -4.72 -14.92
CA ILE A 105 -3.70 -5.23 -13.92
C ILE A 105 -5.07 -4.58 -14.16
N GLY A 106 -6.13 -5.39 -14.17
CA GLY A 106 -7.48 -4.93 -14.50
C GLY A 106 -8.06 -3.92 -13.50
N GLU A 107 -7.80 -4.12 -12.20
CA GLU A 107 -8.25 -3.23 -11.14
C GLU A 107 -7.10 -2.98 -10.14
N VAL A 108 -6.78 -1.71 -9.90
CA VAL A 108 -5.81 -1.30 -8.87
C VAL A 108 -6.52 -0.38 -7.88
N ILE A 109 -6.50 -0.75 -6.60
CA ILE A 109 -7.17 -0.03 -5.51
C ILE A 109 -6.11 0.41 -4.53
N PHE A 110 -6.13 1.68 -4.14
CA PHE A 110 -5.31 2.21 -3.06
C PHE A 110 -6.16 2.51 -1.84
N LEU A 111 -5.80 1.96 -0.69
CA LEU A 111 -6.46 2.19 0.59
C LEU A 111 -5.48 2.86 1.54
N GLY A 112 -5.77 4.12 1.87
CA GLY A 112 -5.00 4.90 2.83
C GLY A 112 -5.61 4.83 4.23
N ILE A 113 -4.76 4.76 5.24
CA ILE A 113 -5.13 4.88 6.65
C ILE A 113 -4.47 6.13 7.22
N GLN A 114 -5.25 7.05 7.79
CA GLN A 114 -4.71 8.28 8.38
C GLN A 114 -3.82 7.96 9.60
N PRO A 115 -2.52 8.31 9.58
CA PRO A 115 -1.66 8.19 10.75
C PRO A 115 -1.89 9.34 11.75
N ASP A 116 -1.53 9.13 13.02
CA ASP A 116 -1.32 10.17 14.03
C ASP A 116 0.17 10.49 14.19
N ILE A 117 0.99 9.45 14.35
CA ILE A 117 2.42 9.58 14.69
C ILE A 117 3.26 8.82 13.66
N VAL A 118 4.08 9.56 12.90
CA VAL A 118 5.08 8.99 11.99
C VAL A 118 6.46 9.46 12.39
N GLY A 119 7.34 8.50 12.71
CA GLY A 119 8.72 8.79 13.09
C GLY A 119 9.43 7.59 13.70
N PHE A 120 10.75 7.56 13.55
CA PHE A 120 11.59 6.52 14.15
C PHE A 120 11.51 6.57 15.68
N TYR A 121 11.37 5.40 16.30
CA TYR A 121 11.42 5.20 17.74
C TYR A 121 12.67 4.45 18.20
#